data_AF-A0A8S3EK74-F1
#
_entry.id   AF-A0A8S3EK74-F1
#
_cell.length_a   1.000
_cell.length_b   1.000
_cell.length_c   1.000
_cell.angle_alpha   90.00
_cell.angle_beta   90.00
_cell.angle_gamma   90.00
#
_symmetry.space_group_name_H-M   'P 1'
#
loop_
_entity.id
_entity.type
_entity.pdbx_description
1 polymer ?
#
loop_
_entity_poly.entity_id
_entity_poly.type
_entity_poly.pdbx_seq_one_letter_code
_entity_poly.pdbx_strand_id
1 'polypeptide(L)'
;GEVINKNNWQSALYRKIGSKSQNSGTIHSQQTSIEHMLKMAKVLFGLNFVDHPATHRRDTWRKLVSSQRKRAIMACFRMAPLHSVARHRAMNMFLRGYRDLWLDAEEDIRAQLIKDLCDDPNEVNEPVTIPMGEETEADAENLALTAAVKPDPLKQLLQCLNRVATTAQVFSITEDTVYSSYSTIMSKVRFRDKKKGC
;
A
#
# COMPACT_ATOMS: atom_id res chain seq x y z
N GLY A 1 -8.13 72.00 35.44
CA GLY A 1 -7.89 71.07 34.33
C GLY A 1 -9.20 70.88 33.59
N GLU A 2 -9.31 71.41 32.38
CA GLU A 2 -10.49 71.23 31.54
C GLU A 2 -10.59 69.78 31.09
N VAL A 3 -11.70 69.14 31.45
CA VAL A 3 -12.05 67.80 30.98
C VAL A 3 -12.45 67.94 29.51
N ILE A 4 -11.51 67.69 28.61
CA ILE A 4 -11.77 67.63 27.17
C ILE A 4 -12.77 66.49 26.93
N ASN A 5 -14.02 66.87 26.69
CA ASN A 5 -15.13 65.96 26.42
C ASN A 5 -14.89 65.27 25.06
N LYS A 6 -14.42 64.02 25.11
CA LYS A 6 -14.04 63.19 23.96
C LYS A 6 -15.19 62.91 22.97
N ASN A 7 -16.44 63.28 23.32
CA ASN A 7 -17.63 63.06 22.49
C ASN A 7 -18.20 64.33 21.86
N ASN A 8 -17.53 65.49 22.00
CA ASN A 8 -18.03 66.74 21.46
C ASN A 8 -18.09 66.75 19.92
N TRP A 9 -17.21 65.97 19.27
CA TRP A 9 -17.24 65.81 17.81
C TRP A 9 -18.43 64.95 17.35
N GLN A 10 -18.85 63.97 18.14
CA GLN A 10 -19.99 63.11 17.82
C GLN A 10 -21.31 63.87 17.93
N SER A 11 -21.50 64.63 19.01
CA SER A 11 -22.69 65.47 19.19
C SER A 11 -22.79 66.56 18.13
N ALA A 12 -21.67 67.21 17.77
CA ALA A 12 -21.62 68.17 16.67
C ALA A 12 -21.95 67.52 15.32
N LEU A 13 -21.47 66.30 15.06
CA LEU A 13 -21.74 65.56 13.83
C LEU A 13 -23.22 65.19 13.72
N TYR A 14 -23.81 64.57 14.74
CA TYR A 14 -25.22 64.18 14.73
C TYR A 14 -26.16 65.38 14.63
N ARG A 15 -25.83 66.49 15.31
CA ARG A 15 -26.57 67.76 15.17
C ARG A 15 -26.54 68.29 13.74
N LYS A 16 -25.37 68.21 13.08
CA LYS A 16 -25.20 68.68 11.69
C LYS A 16 -25.87 67.78 10.66
N ILE A 17 -25.89 66.47 10.88
CA ILE A 17 -26.60 65.50 10.03
C ILE A 17 -28.13 65.66 10.17
N GLY A 18 -28.64 65.72 11.39
CA GLY A 18 -30.07 65.92 11.66
C GLY A 18 -30.58 67.27 11.14
N SER A 19 -29.78 68.33 11.29
CA SER A 19 -30.08 69.67 10.74
C SER A 19 -30.12 69.69 9.21
N LYS A 20 -29.23 68.97 8.52
CA LYS A 20 -29.28 68.87 7.05
C LYS A 20 -30.51 68.10 6.55
N SER A 21 -30.95 67.08 7.28
CA SER A 21 -32.14 66.29 6.93
C SER A 21 -33.45 67.06 7.10
N GLN A 22 -33.52 67.98 8.07
CA GLN A 22 -34.71 68.82 8.31
C GLN A 22 -34.76 70.03 7.36
N ASN A 23 -33.62 70.54 6.88
CA ASN A 23 -33.56 71.71 6.01
C ASN A 23 -33.70 71.38 4.51
N SER A 24 -33.62 70.10 4.12
CA SER A 24 -34.04 69.62 2.81
C SER A 24 -35.49 69.13 2.89
N GLY A 25 -36.43 70.07 2.98
CA GLY A 25 -37.85 69.81 2.74
C GLY A 25 -38.14 69.48 1.27
N THR A 26 -37.35 68.58 0.66
CA THR A 26 -37.64 68.03 -0.64
C THR A 26 -38.67 66.93 -0.46
N ILE A 27 -39.95 67.27 -0.65
CA ILE A 27 -40.96 66.30 -1.04
C ILE A 27 -40.44 65.70 -2.36
N HIS A 28 -39.73 64.59 -2.28
CA HIS A 28 -39.31 63.86 -3.45
C HIS A 28 -40.58 63.41 -4.17
N SER A 29 -40.75 63.83 -5.42
CA SER A 29 -41.80 63.28 -6.30
C SER A 29 -41.76 61.75 -6.22
N GLN A 30 -42.92 61.10 -6.26
CA GLN A 30 -43.02 59.64 -6.16
C GLN A 30 -42.02 58.93 -7.09
N GLN A 31 -41.80 59.48 -8.29
CA GLN A 31 -40.82 58.98 -9.25
C GLN A 31 -39.37 59.05 -8.74
N THR A 32 -38.97 60.14 -8.10
CA THR A 32 -37.61 60.31 -7.54
C THR A 32 -37.37 59.36 -6.37
N SER A 33 -38.39 59.14 -5.54
CA SER A 33 -38.35 58.17 -4.44
C SER A 33 -38.22 56.73 -4.94
N ILE A 34 -38.96 56.37 -6.00
CA ILE A 34 -38.86 55.06 -6.66
C ILE A 34 -37.47 54.87 -7.29
N GLU A 35 -36.93 55.90 -7.96
CA GLU A 35 -35.60 55.82 -8.56
C GLU A 35 -34.51 55.65 -7.49
N HIS A 36 -34.64 56.37 -6.36
CA HIS A 36 -33.72 56.21 -5.23
C HIS A 36 -33.81 54.79 -4.63
N MET A 37 -35.03 54.27 -4.45
CA MET A 37 -35.24 52.90 -3.98
C MET A 37 -34.63 51.87 -4.93
N LEU A 38 -34.78 52.04 -6.25
CA LEU A 38 -34.17 51.15 -7.25
C LEU A 38 -32.64 51.25 -7.26
N LYS A 39 -32.08 52.45 -7.06
CA LYS A 39 -30.62 52.64 -6.92
C LYS A 39 -30.11 51.92 -5.67
N MET A 40 -30.77 52.08 -4.53
CA MET A 40 -30.43 51.35 -3.31
C MET A 40 -30.57 49.84 -3.49
N ALA A 41 -31.65 49.36 -4.13
CA ALA A 41 -31.86 47.95 -4.42
C ALA A 41 -30.75 47.37 -5.33
N LYS A 42 -30.32 48.11 -6.36
CA LYS A 42 -29.20 47.71 -7.23
C LYS A 42 -27.88 47.66 -6.47
N VAL A 43 -27.62 48.65 -5.61
CA VAL A 43 -26.42 48.67 -4.77
C VAL A 43 -26.43 47.48 -3.80
N LEU A 44 -27.55 47.22 -3.12
CA LEU A 44 -27.73 46.08 -2.23
C LEU A 44 -27.58 44.75 -2.98
N PHE A 45 -28.12 44.63 -4.18
CA PHE A 45 -27.97 43.45 -5.02
C PHE A 45 -26.51 43.23 -5.46
N GLY A 46 -25.81 44.31 -5.83
CA GLY A 46 -24.38 44.27 -6.17
C GLY A 46 -23.52 43.86 -4.98
N LEU A 47 -23.75 44.46 -3.80
CA LEU A 47 -23.10 44.10 -2.54
C LEU A 47 -23.34 42.63 -2.19
N ASN A 48 -24.59 42.16 -2.31
CA ASN A 48 -24.92 40.76 -2.07
C ASN A 48 -24.11 39.81 -2.98
N PHE A 49 -23.85 40.18 -4.23
CA PHE A 49 -23.05 39.36 -5.15
C PHE A 49 -21.53 39.42 -4.88
N VAL A 50 -21.06 40.49 -4.24
CA VAL A 50 -19.68 40.65 -3.78
C VAL A 50 -19.46 39.86 -2.49
N ASP A 51 -20.38 39.95 -1.54
CA ASP A 51 -20.33 39.25 -0.24
C ASP A 51 -20.65 37.75 -0.38
N HIS A 52 -21.55 37.39 -1.31
CA HIS A 52 -21.91 36.01 -1.63
C HIS A 52 -21.54 35.68 -3.08
N PRO A 53 -20.22 35.61 -3.38
CA PRO A 53 -19.78 35.25 -4.70
C PRO A 53 -20.30 33.86 -5.08
N ALA A 54 -21.04 33.75 -6.19
CA ALA A 54 -21.56 32.48 -6.68
C ALA A 54 -20.42 31.44 -6.81
N THR A 55 -20.38 30.49 -5.88
CA THR A 55 -19.30 29.51 -5.68
C THR A 55 -19.22 28.49 -6.81
N HIS A 56 -20.26 28.39 -7.64
CA HIS A 56 -20.44 27.31 -8.59
C HIS A 56 -19.66 27.46 -9.92
N ARG A 57 -19.15 28.65 -10.28
CA ARG A 57 -18.59 28.87 -11.64
C ARG A 57 -17.20 29.52 -11.74
N ARG A 58 -16.53 29.85 -10.63
CA ARG A 58 -15.24 30.58 -10.67
C ARG A 58 -13.99 29.71 -10.66
N ASP A 59 -14.15 28.40 -10.61
CA ASP A 59 -13.08 27.51 -10.14
C ASP A 59 -12.63 26.45 -11.15
N THR A 60 -13.32 26.29 -12.27
CA THR A 60 -12.96 25.32 -13.31
C THR A 60 -11.80 25.79 -14.18
N TRP A 61 -11.64 27.10 -14.40
CA TRP A 61 -10.62 27.66 -15.30
C TRP A 61 -9.29 28.03 -14.62
N ARG A 62 -9.11 27.72 -13.33
CA ARG A 62 -7.92 28.11 -12.55
C ARG A 62 -7.38 27.02 -11.60
N LYS A 63 -7.65 25.73 -11.85
CA LYS A 63 -7.10 24.63 -11.04
C LYS A 63 -6.03 23.85 -11.81
N LEU A 64 -4.79 24.34 -11.74
CA LEU A 64 -3.60 23.66 -12.31
C LEU A 64 -3.22 22.38 -11.55
N VAL A 65 -3.68 22.23 -10.32
CA VAL A 65 -3.35 21.10 -9.44
C VAL A 65 -4.63 20.60 -8.79
N SER A 66 -4.89 19.30 -8.93
CA SER A 66 -6.03 18.64 -8.31
C SER A 66 -5.99 18.77 -6.78
N SER A 67 -7.17 18.75 -6.15
CA SER A 67 -7.27 18.79 -4.69
C SER A 67 -6.49 17.65 -4.03
N GLN A 68 -6.52 16.46 -4.64
CA GLN A 68 -5.76 15.29 -4.19
C GLN A 68 -4.25 15.53 -4.19
N ARG A 69 -3.71 16.11 -5.27
CA ARG A 69 -2.26 16.40 -5.37
C ARG A 69 -1.84 17.47 -4.36
N LYS A 70 -2.67 18.50 -4.14
CA LYS A 70 -2.43 19.47 -3.05
C LYS A 70 -2.42 18.80 -1.68
N ARG A 71 -3.38 17.92 -1.39
CA ARG A 71 -3.44 17.18 -0.11
C ARG A 71 -2.22 16.27 0.09
N ALA A 72 -1.76 15.58 -0.95
CA ALA A 72 -0.57 14.75 -0.90
C ALA A 72 0.69 15.57 -0.59
N ILE A 73 0.89 16.69 -1.30
CA ILE A 73 2.02 17.60 -1.05
C ILE A 73 1.98 18.14 0.38
N MET A 74 0.80 18.55 0.85
CA MET A 74 0.63 19.02 2.23
C MET A 74 0.87 17.93 3.28
N ALA A 75 0.65 16.64 2.96
CA ALA A 75 1.07 15.53 3.81
C ALA A 75 2.59 15.35 3.78
N CYS A 76 3.25 15.57 2.63
CA CYS A 76 4.70 15.58 2.50
C CYS A 76 5.40 16.69 3.30
N PHE A 77 4.76 17.83 3.49
CA PHE A 77 5.29 18.84 4.40
C PHE A 77 5.06 18.53 5.88
N ARG A 78 4.14 17.62 6.20
CA ARG A 78 3.78 17.24 7.59
C ARG A 78 4.43 15.93 8.05
N MET A 79 5.29 15.32 7.24
CA MET A 79 5.94 14.08 7.63
C MET A 79 6.99 14.35 8.71
N ALA A 80 7.02 13.45 9.70
CA ALA A 80 7.93 13.52 10.83
C ALA A 80 9.27 12.88 10.47
N PRO A 81 10.41 13.43 10.95
CA PRO A 81 11.72 12.86 10.68
C PRO A 81 11.89 11.51 11.41
N LEU A 82 12.72 10.62 10.87
CA LEU A 82 12.83 9.23 11.34
C LEU A 82 13.18 9.11 12.83
N HIS A 83 14.01 10.00 13.36
CA HIS A 83 14.40 10.00 14.78
C HIS A 83 13.25 10.34 15.74
N SER A 84 12.19 10.99 15.25
CA SER A 84 11.00 11.32 16.05
C SER A 84 9.95 10.20 16.07
N VAL A 85 10.15 9.15 15.27
CA VAL A 85 9.22 8.02 15.18
C VAL A 85 9.45 7.08 16.36
N ALA A 86 8.36 6.59 16.97
CA ALA A 86 8.46 5.60 18.04
C ALA A 86 9.22 4.35 17.58
N ARG A 87 10.11 3.82 18.44
CA ARG A 87 11.03 2.71 18.11
C ARG A 87 10.34 1.51 17.47
N HIS A 88 9.22 1.05 18.03
CA HIS A 88 8.47 -0.09 17.50
C HIS A 88 7.95 0.15 16.07
N ARG A 89 7.54 1.38 15.75
CA ARG A 89 7.05 1.74 14.42
C ARG A 89 8.20 1.83 13.43
N ALA A 90 9.35 2.36 13.85
CA ALA A 90 10.57 2.33 13.04
C ALA A 90 11.02 0.89 12.76
N MET A 91 11.00 0.01 13.77
CA MET A 91 11.31 -1.42 13.62
C MET A 91 10.37 -2.11 12.64
N ASN A 92 9.05 -1.88 12.72
CA ASN A 92 8.09 -2.47 11.78
C ASN A 92 8.32 -1.99 10.34
N MET A 93 8.71 -0.74 10.15
CA MET A 93 9.08 -0.21 8.83
C MET A 93 10.37 -0.87 8.31
N PHE A 94 11.37 -0.99 9.19
CA PHE A 94 12.66 -1.61 8.88
C PHE A 94 12.52 -3.08 8.49
N LEU A 95 11.78 -3.89 9.25
CA LEU A 95 11.60 -5.32 8.99
C LEU A 95 11.01 -5.60 7.61
N ARG A 96 10.04 -4.78 7.17
CA ARG A 96 9.46 -4.89 5.82
C ARG A 96 10.51 -4.59 4.75
N GLY A 97 11.24 -3.49 4.90
CA GLY A 97 12.31 -3.14 3.97
C GLY A 97 13.41 -4.20 3.93
N TYR A 98 13.82 -4.73 5.08
CA TYR A 98 14.82 -5.78 5.17
C TYR A 98 14.38 -7.07 4.45
N ARG A 99 13.13 -7.50 4.63
CA ARG A 99 12.60 -8.66 3.89
C ARG A 99 12.66 -8.43 2.37
N ASP A 100 12.10 -7.32 1.90
CA ASP A 100 11.89 -7.10 0.46
C ASP A 100 13.20 -6.73 -0.28
N LEU A 101 14.14 -6.06 0.39
CA LEU A 101 15.39 -5.58 -0.24
C LEU A 101 16.56 -6.54 -0.02
N TRP A 102 16.60 -7.24 1.11
CA TRP A 102 17.72 -8.12 1.48
C TRP A 102 17.35 -9.60 1.34
N LEU A 103 16.31 -10.07 2.04
CA LEU A 103 15.99 -11.51 2.06
C LEU A 103 15.51 -12.02 0.69
N ASP A 104 14.73 -11.22 -0.05
CA ASP A 104 14.27 -11.60 -1.39
C ASP A 104 15.38 -11.56 -2.45
N ALA A 105 16.42 -10.75 -2.23
CA ALA A 105 17.58 -10.65 -3.11
C ALA A 105 18.65 -11.72 -2.83
N GLU A 106 18.65 -12.28 -1.61
CA GLU A 106 19.58 -13.31 -1.19
C GLU A 106 19.34 -14.63 -1.94
N GLU A 107 20.41 -15.37 -2.21
CA GLU A 107 20.31 -16.64 -2.92
C GLU A 107 19.56 -17.66 -2.06
N ASP A 108 18.54 -18.29 -2.65
CA ASP A 108 17.75 -19.31 -1.97
C ASP A 108 18.64 -20.51 -1.63
N ILE A 109 19.06 -20.60 -0.36
CA ILE A 109 19.90 -21.68 0.18
C ILE A 109 19.26 -23.05 -0.10
N ARG A 110 17.92 -23.10 -0.18
CA ARG A 110 17.17 -24.33 -0.48
C ARG A 110 17.44 -24.86 -1.88
N ALA A 111 17.96 -24.06 -2.80
CA ALA A 111 18.35 -24.52 -4.13
C ALA A 111 19.65 -25.36 -4.12
N GLN A 112 20.41 -25.35 -3.02
CA GLN A 112 21.53 -26.27 -2.80
C GLN A 112 21.04 -27.65 -2.32
N LEU A 113 19.91 -27.71 -1.59
CA LEU A 113 19.33 -28.96 -1.07
C LEU A 113 19.17 -30.05 -2.13
N ILE A 114 18.63 -29.72 -3.30
CA ILE A 114 18.41 -30.71 -4.36
C ILE A 114 19.74 -31.20 -4.94
N LYS A 115 20.78 -30.36 -4.96
CA LYS A 115 22.12 -30.77 -5.40
C LYS A 115 22.72 -31.75 -4.42
N ASP A 116 22.66 -31.43 -3.13
CA ASP A 116 23.15 -32.32 -2.07
C ASP A 116 22.40 -33.68 -2.07
N LEU A 117 21.10 -33.69 -2.41
CA LEU A 117 20.33 -34.92 -2.59
C LEU A 117 20.70 -35.71 -3.86
N CYS A 118 21.29 -35.08 -4.87
CA CYS A 118 21.76 -35.73 -6.10
C CYS A 118 23.23 -36.16 -6.03
N ASP A 119 24.06 -35.43 -5.28
CA ASP A 119 25.52 -35.55 -5.25
C ASP A 119 26.03 -36.69 -4.34
N ASP A 120 25.12 -37.57 -3.89
CA ASP A 120 25.41 -38.69 -3.00
C ASP A 120 25.46 -40.10 -3.70
N PRO A 121 26.09 -40.30 -4.89
CA PRO A 121 26.18 -41.63 -5.47
C PRO A 121 27.35 -42.49 -4.97
N ASN A 122 28.24 -41.98 -4.10
CA ASN A 122 29.56 -42.60 -3.91
C ASN A 122 30.00 -42.98 -2.48
N GLU A 123 29.23 -42.75 -1.40
CA GLU A 123 29.75 -43.06 -0.05
C GLU A 123 29.27 -44.39 0.57
N VAL A 124 28.19 -45.03 0.13
CA VAL A 124 27.82 -46.36 0.67
C VAL A 124 27.09 -47.23 -0.36
N ASN A 125 27.84 -47.75 -1.33
CA ASN A 125 27.54 -49.07 -1.88
C ASN A 125 28.62 -50.05 -1.38
N GLU A 126 28.78 -50.14 -0.06
CA GLU A 126 29.29 -51.39 0.52
C GLU A 126 28.13 -52.40 0.48
N PRO A 127 28.26 -53.50 -0.27
CA PRO A 127 27.24 -54.55 -0.25
C PRO A 127 27.23 -55.16 1.15
N VAL A 128 26.20 -54.86 1.93
CA VAL A 128 25.91 -55.56 3.18
C VAL A 128 25.64 -57.02 2.82
N THR A 129 26.62 -57.87 3.08
CA THR A 129 26.54 -59.33 2.92
C THR A 129 25.69 -59.89 4.06
N ILE A 130 24.44 -60.26 3.76
CA ILE A 130 23.60 -61.06 4.65
C ILE A 130 23.70 -62.53 4.18
N PRO A 131 23.94 -63.52 5.07
CA PRO A 131 24.10 -64.91 4.66
C PRO A 131 22.81 -65.46 4.06
N MET A 132 22.96 -66.11 2.90
CA MET A 132 21.92 -66.81 2.16
C MET A 132 21.20 -67.85 3.04
N GLY A 133 19.89 -67.68 3.24
CA GLY A 133 18.97 -68.75 3.61
C GLY A 133 18.09 -69.07 2.40
N GLU A 134 18.10 -70.32 1.98
CA GLU A 134 17.37 -70.87 0.82
C GLU A 134 15.87 -70.58 0.91
N GLU A 135 15.29 -69.90 -0.09
CA GLU A 135 13.88 -70.07 -0.48
C GLU A 135 13.63 -69.43 -1.87
N THR A 136 13.47 -70.30 -2.89
CA THR A 136 12.89 -70.10 -4.24
C THR A 136 13.29 -68.87 -5.07
N GLU A 137 14.06 -69.13 -6.14
CA GLU A 137 14.90 -68.20 -6.90
C GLU A 137 14.20 -67.23 -7.88
N ALA A 138 12.89 -67.34 -8.16
CA ALA A 138 12.29 -66.55 -9.26
C ALA A 138 11.65 -65.21 -8.84
N ASP A 139 11.04 -65.15 -7.64
CA ASP A 139 10.38 -63.93 -7.14
C ASP A 139 11.23 -63.14 -6.14
N ALA A 140 12.25 -63.78 -5.56
CA ALA A 140 13.20 -63.15 -4.65
C ALA A 140 14.25 -62.29 -5.39
N GLU A 141 14.62 -62.64 -6.63
CA GLU A 141 15.66 -61.93 -7.38
C GLU A 141 15.24 -60.50 -7.76
N ASN A 142 13.97 -60.30 -8.15
CA ASN A 142 13.43 -58.97 -8.47
C ASN A 142 13.21 -58.11 -7.20
N LEU A 143 12.95 -58.72 -6.04
CA LEU A 143 12.75 -58.01 -4.78
C LEU A 143 14.08 -57.75 -4.05
N ALA A 144 15.07 -58.63 -4.17
CA ALA A 144 16.39 -58.50 -3.56
C ALA A 144 17.27 -57.48 -4.28
N LEU A 145 17.16 -57.33 -5.61
CA LEU A 145 17.88 -56.28 -6.35
C LEU A 145 17.42 -54.86 -6.02
N THR A 146 16.21 -54.69 -5.46
CA THR A 146 15.68 -53.38 -5.06
C THR A 146 15.88 -53.08 -3.56
N ALA A 147 16.22 -54.09 -2.75
CA ALA A 147 16.44 -53.97 -1.31
C ALA A 147 17.91 -53.73 -0.91
N ALA A 148 18.88 -54.05 -1.78
CA ALA A 148 20.31 -54.02 -1.48
C ALA A 148 21.03 -52.70 -1.85
N VAL A 149 20.36 -51.78 -2.55
CA VAL A 149 20.91 -50.46 -2.90
C VAL A 149 20.18 -49.44 -2.04
N LYS A 150 20.94 -48.67 -1.23
CA LYS A 150 20.35 -47.55 -0.48
C LYS A 150 19.57 -46.69 -1.48
N PRO A 151 18.23 -46.56 -1.33
CA PRO A 151 17.44 -45.86 -2.33
C PRO A 151 17.90 -44.41 -2.40
N ASP A 152 18.09 -43.94 -3.64
CA ASP A 152 18.43 -42.55 -3.93
C ASP A 152 17.46 -41.63 -3.17
N PRO A 153 17.96 -40.73 -2.31
CA PRO A 153 17.13 -39.92 -1.43
C PRO A 153 16.21 -38.97 -2.21
N LEU A 154 16.60 -38.53 -3.41
CA LEU A 154 15.73 -37.75 -4.28
C LEU A 154 14.59 -38.61 -4.85
N LYS A 155 14.87 -39.87 -5.22
CA LYS A 155 13.84 -40.81 -5.70
C LYS A 155 12.84 -41.13 -4.59
N GLN A 156 13.31 -41.33 -3.36
CA GLN A 156 12.44 -41.56 -2.22
C GLN A 156 11.50 -40.37 -1.97
N LEU A 157 12.02 -39.14 -2.00
CA LEU A 157 11.22 -37.93 -1.88
C LEU A 157 10.12 -37.87 -2.96
N LEU A 158 10.48 -38.12 -4.22
CA LEU A 158 9.52 -38.10 -5.33
C LEU A 158 8.45 -39.20 -5.17
N GLN A 159 8.83 -40.40 -4.74
CA GLN A 159 7.91 -41.49 -4.50
C GLN A 159 6.93 -41.18 -3.37
N CYS A 160 7.40 -40.56 -2.28
CA CYS A 160 6.53 -40.09 -1.19
C CYS A 160 5.52 -39.05 -1.67
N LEU A 161 5.96 -38.03 -2.43
CA LEU A 161 5.06 -37.00 -2.97
C LEU A 161 4.01 -37.61 -3.92
N ASN A 162 4.40 -38.55 -4.79
CA ASN A 162 3.48 -39.26 -5.68
C ASN A 162 2.49 -40.14 -4.91
N ARG A 163 2.94 -40.83 -3.85
CA ARG A 163 2.06 -41.62 -3.00
C ARG A 163 1.04 -40.72 -2.29
N VAL A 164 1.46 -39.57 -1.77
CA VAL A 164 0.54 -38.60 -1.15
C VAL A 164 -0.48 -38.09 -2.18
N ALA A 165 -0.04 -37.72 -3.39
CA ALA A 165 -0.95 -37.25 -4.44
C ALA A 165 -1.98 -38.30 -4.89
N THR A 166 -1.62 -39.58 -4.88
CA THR A 166 -2.49 -40.68 -5.31
C THR A 166 -3.37 -41.25 -4.19
N THR A 167 -2.92 -41.18 -2.94
CA THR A 167 -3.67 -41.66 -1.76
C THR A 167 -4.52 -40.58 -1.10
N ALA A 168 -4.24 -39.29 -1.33
CA ALA A 168 -5.11 -38.17 -0.97
C ALA A 168 -6.32 -38.11 -1.91
N GLN A 169 -7.20 -39.10 -1.78
CA GLN A 169 -8.50 -39.12 -2.43
C GLN A 169 -9.46 -38.14 -1.71
N VAL A 170 -9.93 -37.11 -2.44
CA VAL A 170 -11.37 -36.79 -2.59
C VAL A 170 -12.05 -35.72 -1.71
N PHE A 171 -11.39 -34.92 -0.87
CA PHE A 171 -12.05 -33.71 -0.32
C PHE A 171 -11.15 -32.49 -0.35
N SER A 172 -11.29 -31.69 -1.42
CA SER A 172 -10.53 -30.47 -1.70
C SER A 172 -9.05 -30.73 -1.91
N ILE A 173 -8.48 -30.28 -3.02
CA ILE A 173 -7.01 -30.17 -3.15
C ILE A 173 -6.59 -29.14 -2.11
N THR A 174 -6.27 -29.59 -0.90
CA THR A 174 -5.70 -28.74 0.15
C THR A 174 -4.37 -28.23 -0.37
N GLU A 175 -4.12 -26.93 -0.23
CA GLU A 175 -2.87 -26.31 -0.63
C GLU A 175 -1.72 -26.92 0.20
N ASP A 176 -1.07 -27.94 -0.35
CA ASP A 176 0.06 -28.60 0.29
C ASP A 176 1.28 -27.68 0.20
N THR A 177 1.54 -26.98 1.31
CA THR A 177 2.69 -26.09 1.47
C THR A 177 4.03 -26.81 1.23
N VAL A 178 4.12 -28.11 1.54
CA VAL A 178 5.32 -28.90 1.35
C VAL A 178 5.53 -29.18 -0.13
N TYR A 179 4.51 -29.71 -0.83
CA TYR A 179 4.57 -29.92 -2.28
C TYR A 179 4.85 -28.63 -3.06
N SER A 180 4.22 -27.51 -2.68
CA SER A 180 4.44 -26.19 -3.29
C SER A 180 5.88 -25.68 -3.07
N SER A 181 6.43 -25.87 -1.85
CA SER A 181 7.81 -25.49 -1.57
C SER A 181 8.83 -26.31 -2.36
N TYR A 182 8.68 -27.64 -2.43
CA TYR A 182 9.59 -28.50 -3.18
C TYR A 182 9.50 -28.28 -4.69
N SER A 183 8.31 -28.10 -5.26
CA SER A 183 8.16 -27.77 -6.69
C SER A 183 8.80 -26.41 -7.04
N THR A 184 8.67 -25.42 -6.15
CA THR A 184 9.37 -24.13 -6.30
C THR A 184 10.89 -24.30 -6.27
N ILE A 185 11.42 -25.11 -5.34
CA ILE A 185 12.87 -25.37 -5.25
C ILE A 185 13.36 -26.11 -6.51
N MET A 186 12.71 -27.20 -6.90
CA MET A 186 13.11 -28.03 -8.05
C MET A 186 13.06 -27.26 -9.37
N SER A 187 12.08 -26.36 -9.57
CA SER A 187 11.99 -25.53 -10.76
C SER A 187 13.13 -24.51 -10.88
N LYS A 188 13.59 -23.95 -9.75
CA LYS A 188 14.72 -23.00 -9.71
C LYS A 188 16.06 -23.66 -10.06
N VAL A 189 16.28 -24.92 -9.68
CA VAL A 189 17.53 -25.66 -9.97
C VAL A 189 17.75 -25.79 -11.48
N ARG A 190 16.73 -26.24 -12.22
CA ARG A 190 16.75 -26.35 -13.70
C ARG A 190 17.04 -25.02 -14.41
N PHE A 191 16.57 -23.90 -13.87
CA PHE A 191 16.76 -22.59 -14.48
C PHE A 191 18.18 -22.05 -14.25
N ARG A 192 18.79 -22.40 -13.12
CA ARG A 192 20.11 -21.87 -12.72
C ARG A 192 21.26 -22.50 -13.48
N ASP A 193 21.19 -23.80 -13.79
CA ASP A 193 22.22 -24.47 -14.60
C ASP A 193 22.27 -23.94 -16.04
N LYS A 194 21.12 -23.51 -16.59
CA LYS A 194 21.07 -22.84 -17.90
C LYS A 194 21.72 -21.45 -17.91
N LYS A 195 21.74 -20.73 -16.78
CA LYS A 195 22.36 -19.38 -16.70
C LYS A 195 23.87 -19.43 -16.43
N LYS A 196 24.38 -20.48 -15.77
CA LYS A 196 25.82 -20.63 -15.52
C LYS A 196 26.58 -21.24 -16.70
N GLY A 197 25.88 -21.81 -17.68
CA GLY A 197 26.43 -22.38 -18.91
C GLY A 197 26.38 -21.46 -20.15
N CYS A 198 26.10 -20.16 -19.97
CA CYS A 198 26.18 -19.13 -21.01
C CYS A 198 27.23 -18.09 -20.63
#